data_AF-A0A257UM91-F1
#
_entry.id   AF-A0A257UM91-F1
#
_cell.length_a   1.000
_cell.length_b   1.000
_cell.length_c   1.000
_cell.angle_alpha   90.00
_cell.angle_beta   90.00
_cell.angle_gamma   90.00
#
_symmetry.space_group_name_H-M   'P 1'
#
loop_
_entity.id
_entity.type
_entity.pdbx_description
1 polymer ?
#
loop_
_entity_poly.entity_id
_entity_poly.type
_entity_poly.pdbx_seq_one_letter_code
_entity_poly.pdbx_strand_id
1 'polypeptide(L)'
;MTYGKDAQGEYAIYRLQAGEALYSAVAVRFTGTVGAEDVNALAGEIARRSGIANVTGIPVGYPVKIPLEDLLPQYLPRSSPQYQAWAQNQSELGRVANTYKSAVLEGVVVILDPGHGGLDRGAMAHGVWEDSYVYDIACRMRDILEMRTKERVLLTMLVPELGYRPLDKSKLKPNKGAVVLTHPWFNQTSSVETKVEVNLRWHLANQYFERLQKEGVDPQRVVFTSIHADSLHPSLRGSMFYIPGTGYRPARWCSSGENYERFREVKARGCYQLTEKEMKRSEGLSFQFARNLEGAFSDGGLD
;
A
#
# COMPACT_ATOMS: atom_id res chain seq x y z
N MET A 1 -5.29 5.06 -27.20
CA MET A 1 -5.46 3.63 -27.54
C MET A 1 -6.66 3.49 -28.47
N THR A 2 -6.64 2.46 -29.31
CA THR A 2 -7.82 2.00 -30.09
C THR A 2 -8.10 0.55 -29.76
N TYR A 3 -9.29 0.03 -30.06
CA TYR A 3 -9.68 -1.34 -29.71
C TYR A 3 -9.92 -2.18 -30.97
N GLY A 4 -9.68 -3.48 -30.87
CA GLY A 4 -9.86 -4.42 -31.97
C GLY A 4 -10.05 -5.85 -31.47
N LYS A 5 -10.23 -6.78 -32.42
CA LYS A 5 -10.39 -8.21 -32.15
C LYS A 5 -9.62 -9.02 -33.18
N ASP A 6 -8.98 -10.10 -32.75
CA ASP A 6 -8.33 -11.09 -33.62
C ASP A 6 -8.62 -12.51 -33.12
N ALA A 7 -7.94 -13.51 -33.69
CA ALA A 7 -8.14 -14.92 -33.31
C ALA A 7 -7.80 -15.22 -31.84
N GLN A 8 -7.03 -14.33 -31.17
CA GLN A 8 -6.67 -14.44 -29.75
C GLN A 8 -7.60 -13.59 -28.86
N GLY A 9 -8.73 -13.12 -29.38
CA GLY A 9 -9.72 -12.35 -28.62
C GLY A 9 -9.62 -10.84 -28.81
N GLU A 10 -10.21 -10.09 -27.88
CA GLU A 10 -10.25 -8.63 -27.92
C GLU A 10 -8.93 -8.03 -27.38
N TYR A 11 -8.49 -6.92 -27.95
CA TYR A 11 -7.28 -6.21 -27.53
C TYR A 11 -7.39 -4.69 -27.70
N ALA A 12 -6.57 -3.96 -26.94
CA ALA A 12 -6.26 -2.57 -27.21
C ALA A 12 -4.95 -2.45 -27.99
N ILE A 13 -4.88 -1.47 -28.88
CA ILE A 13 -3.66 -1.05 -29.56
C ILE A 13 -3.12 0.18 -28.85
N TYR A 14 -1.89 0.06 -28.37
CA TYR A 14 -1.05 1.17 -27.96
C TYR A 14 0.09 1.36 -28.96
N ARG A 15 0.44 2.61 -29.29
CA ARG A 15 1.60 2.90 -30.12
C ARG A 15 2.70 3.44 -29.23
N LEU A 16 3.82 2.72 -29.13
CA LEU A 16 4.94 3.10 -28.28
C LEU A 16 5.47 4.49 -28.65
N GLN A 17 5.71 5.31 -27.64
CA GLN A 17 6.32 6.63 -27.79
C GLN A 17 7.84 6.52 -27.67
N ALA A 18 8.54 7.59 -28.04
CA ALA A 18 9.99 7.67 -27.88
C ALA A 18 10.38 7.52 -26.40
N GLY A 19 11.35 6.65 -26.11
CA GLY A 19 11.84 6.39 -24.76
C GLY A 19 11.02 5.39 -23.94
N GLU A 20 9.94 4.84 -24.49
CA GLU A 20 9.11 3.86 -23.81
C GLU A 20 9.59 2.41 -24.02
N ALA A 21 9.53 1.61 -22.96
CA ALA A 21 9.84 0.19 -22.99
C ALA A 21 8.57 -0.65 -22.78
N LEU A 22 8.52 -1.84 -23.40
CA LEU A 22 7.37 -2.74 -23.28
C LEU A 22 7.05 -3.10 -21.81
N TYR A 23 8.08 -3.29 -20.99
CA TYR A 23 7.91 -3.64 -19.58
C TYR A 23 7.22 -2.52 -18.78
N SER A 24 7.79 -1.31 -18.75
CA SER A 24 7.27 -0.21 -17.92
C SER A 24 6.08 0.51 -18.56
N ALA A 25 6.21 0.90 -19.84
CA ALA A 25 5.22 1.72 -20.52
C ALA A 25 3.98 0.95 -20.95
N VAL A 26 4.08 -0.39 -21.05
CA VAL A 26 2.96 -1.24 -21.44
C VAL A 26 2.50 -2.16 -20.33
N ALA A 27 3.32 -3.16 -19.96
CA ALA A 27 2.91 -4.16 -18.97
C ALA A 27 2.55 -3.47 -17.64
N VAL A 28 3.46 -2.70 -17.04
CA VAL A 28 3.14 -2.04 -15.76
C VAL A 28 2.02 -1.01 -15.93
N ARG A 29 2.18 -0.03 -16.84
CA ARG A 29 1.28 1.12 -16.92
C ARG A 29 -0.18 0.75 -17.19
N PHE A 30 -0.43 -0.19 -18.10
CA PHE A 30 -1.78 -0.48 -18.57
C PHE A 30 -2.45 -1.65 -17.83
N THR A 31 -1.68 -2.56 -17.23
CA THR A 31 -2.24 -3.74 -16.55
C THR A 31 -2.07 -3.69 -15.03
N GLY A 32 -1.22 -2.80 -14.52
CA GLY A 32 -0.94 -2.69 -13.08
C GLY A 32 -0.10 -3.84 -12.55
N THR A 33 0.42 -4.71 -13.42
CA THR A 33 1.33 -5.79 -13.03
C THR A 33 2.67 -5.19 -12.61
N VAL A 34 3.13 -5.52 -11.41
CA VAL A 34 4.35 -4.92 -10.83
C VAL A 34 5.40 -5.94 -10.38
N GLY A 35 5.00 -7.21 -10.15
CA GLY A 35 5.90 -8.29 -9.78
C GLY A 35 6.91 -8.60 -10.88
N ALA A 36 8.17 -8.86 -10.54
CA ALA A 36 9.23 -8.99 -11.52
C ALA A 36 8.98 -10.16 -12.50
N GLU A 37 8.57 -11.32 -12.00
CA GLU A 37 8.27 -12.49 -12.82
C GLU A 37 7.03 -12.25 -13.69
N ASP A 38 5.96 -11.70 -13.11
CA ASP A 38 4.70 -11.45 -13.80
C ASP A 38 4.85 -10.39 -14.90
N VAL A 39 5.59 -9.30 -14.64
CA VAL A 39 5.87 -8.26 -15.64
C VAL A 39 6.64 -8.86 -16.83
N ASN A 40 7.63 -9.72 -16.56
CA ASN A 40 8.40 -10.37 -17.62
C ASN A 40 7.56 -11.35 -18.43
N ALA A 41 6.73 -12.16 -17.76
CA ALA A 41 5.83 -13.10 -18.41
C ALA A 41 4.81 -12.39 -19.32
N LEU A 42 4.14 -11.37 -18.78
CA LEU A 42 3.13 -10.58 -19.48
C LEU A 42 3.74 -9.79 -20.66
N ALA A 43 4.91 -9.18 -20.46
CA ALA A 43 5.61 -8.51 -21.55
C ALA A 43 5.97 -9.49 -22.68
N GLY A 44 6.37 -10.72 -22.35
CA GLY A 44 6.63 -11.78 -23.32
C GLY A 44 5.37 -12.20 -24.11
N GLU A 45 4.23 -12.30 -23.43
CA GLU A 45 2.94 -12.58 -24.07
C GLU A 45 2.52 -11.46 -25.03
N ILE A 46 2.55 -10.22 -24.56
CA ILE A 46 2.24 -9.03 -25.35
C ILE A 46 3.18 -8.92 -26.57
N ALA A 47 4.47 -9.20 -26.39
CA ALA A 47 5.45 -9.20 -27.48
C ALA A 47 5.09 -10.23 -28.56
N ARG A 48 4.80 -11.48 -28.16
CA ARG A 48 4.39 -12.55 -29.08
C ARG A 48 3.13 -12.18 -29.84
N ARG A 49 2.09 -11.69 -29.12
CA ARG A 49 0.82 -11.29 -29.74
C ARG A 49 0.97 -10.12 -30.71
N SER A 50 1.92 -9.23 -30.42
CA SER A 50 2.22 -8.05 -31.24
C SER A 50 3.19 -8.32 -32.39
N GLY A 51 3.77 -9.52 -32.51
CA GLY A 51 4.77 -9.84 -33.54
C GLY A 51 6.15 -9.22 -33.27
N ILE A 52 6.46 -8.91 -32.01
CA ILE A 52 7.73 -8.29 -31.59
C ILE A 52 8.75 -9.39 -31.31
N ALA A 53 9.71 -9.55 -32.23
CA ALA A 53 10.80 -10.53 -32.08
C ALA A 53 11.91 -10.07 -31.12
N ASN A 54 12.21 -8.76 -31.08
CA ASN A 54 13.21 -8.19 -30.20
C ASN A 54 12.63 -7.01 -29.41
N VAL A 55 12.37 -7.23 -28.11
CA VAL A 55 11.78 -6.24 -27.20
C VAL A 55 12.72 -5.07 -26.87
N THR A 56 14.02 -5.19 -27.15
CA THR A 56 15.02 -4.13 -26.91
C THR A 56 15.13 -3.12 -28.05
N GLY A 57 14.52 -3.40 -29.21
CA GLY A 57 14.68 -2.63 -30.45
C GLY A 57 13.35 -2.27 -31.11
N ILE A 58 12.30 -2.03 -30.33
CA ILE A 58 10.96 -1.74 -30.87
C ILE A 58 10.93 -0.32 -31.45
N PRO A 59 10.55 -0.12 -32.72
CA PRO A 59 10.47 1.21 -33.32
C PRO A 59 9.43 2.12 -32.64
N VAL A 60 9.68 3.42 -32.65
CA VAL A 60 8.67 4.41 -32.25
C VAL A 60 7.42 4.28 -33.13
N GLY A 61 6.25 4.34 -32.49
CA GLY A 61 4.96 4.20 -33.15
C GLY A 61 4.54 2.76 -33.44
N TYR A 62 5.37 1.76 -33.09
CA TYR A 62 5.03 0.35 -33.30
C TYR A 62 3.74 -0.03 -32.55
N PRO A 63 2.77 -0.69 -33.21
CA PRO A 63 1.51 -1.07 -32.58
C PRO A 63 1.71 -2.28 -31.66
N VAL A 64 1.43 -2.09 -30.38
CA VAL A 64 1.44 -3.11 -29.34
C VAL A 64 -0.01 -3.51 -29.02
N LYS A 65 -0.30 -4.81 -29.10
CA LYS A 65 -1.60 -5.40 -28.78
C LYS A 65 -1.62 -5.88 -27.34
N ILE A 66 -2.48 -5.29 -26.52
CA ILE A 66 -2.64 -5.63 -25.10
C ILE A 66 -4.01 -6.32 -24.95
N PRO A 67 -4.09 -7.55 -24.42
CA PRO A 67 -5.37 -8.22 -24.18
C PRO A 67 -6.31 -7.37 -23.34
N LEU A 68 -7.61 -7.33 -23.67
CA LEU A 68 -8.57 -6.52 -22.91
C LEU A 68 -8.70 -6.99 -21.45
N GLU A 69 -8.60 -8.30 -21.23
CA GLU A 69 -8.67 -8.92 -19.90
C GLU A 69 -7.54 -8.51 -18.95
N ASP A 70 -6.39 -8.12 -19.49
CA ASP A 70 -5.26 -7.64 -18.69
C ASP A 70 -5.33 -6.15 -18.40
N LEU A 71 -6.18 -5.39 -19.10
CA LEU A 71 -6.21 -3.93 -18.92
C LEU A 71 -6.85 -3.54 -17.59
N LEU A 72 -6.20 -2.59 -16.92
CA LEU A 72 -6.82 -1.89 -15.80
C LEU A 72 -8.10 -1.20 -16.27
N PRO A 73 -9.14 -1.13 -15.41
CA PRO A 73 -10.46 -0.63 -15.80
C PRO A 73 -10.47 0.74 -16.50
N GLN A 74 -9.58 1.66 -16.12
CA GLN A 74 -9.48 2.99 -16.72
C GLN A 74 -9.07 3.01 -18.20
N TYR A 75 -8.48 1.91 -18.70
CA TYR A 75 -8.04 1.76 -20.08
C TYR A 75 -8.98 0.90 -20.93
N LEU A 76 -10.09 0.41 -20.35
CA LEU A 76 -11.11 -0.32 -21.09
C LEU A 76 -11.99 0.64 -21.92
N PRO A 77 -12.72 0.13 -22.94
CA PRO A 77 -13.71 0.92 -23.66
C PRO A 77 -14.73 1.57 -22.72
N ARG A 78 -15.11 2.83 -22.96
CA ARG A 78 -16.05 3.56 -22.08
C ARG A 78 -17.43 2.90 -21.95
N SER A 79 -17.80 2.10 -22.95
CA SER A 79 -19.02 1.31 -22.96
C SER A 79 -18.94 0.02 -22.15
N SER A 80 -17.74 -0.40 -21.69
CA SER A 80 -17.59 -1.63 -20.93
C SER A 80 -18.20 -1.47 -19.52
N PRO A 81 -18.87 -2.50 -18.99
CA PRO A 81 -19.38 -2.48 -17.62
C PRO A 81 -18.29 -2.21 -16.58
N GLN A 82 -17.09 -2.74 -16.79
CA GLN A 82 -15.96 -2.56 -15.87
C GLN A 82 -15.48 -1.10 -15.84
N TYR A 83 -15.37 -0.43 -17.00
CA TYR A 83 -15.02 1.00 -17.04
C TYR A 83 -16.09 1.82 -16.34
N GLN A 84 -17.37 1.56 -16.60
CA GLN A 84 -18.48 2.30 -16.01
C GLN A 84 -18.50 2.16 -14.48
N ALA A 85 -18.32 0.94 -13.97
CA ALA A 85 -18.22 0.68 -12.55
C ALA A 85 -17.01 1.39 -11.91
N TRP A 86 -15.84 1.33 -12.55
CA TRP A 86 -14.64 2.04 -12.09
C TRP A 86 -14.86 3.56 -12.07
N ALA A 87 -15.40 4.14 -13.15
CA ALA A 87 -15.62 5.57 -13.27
C ALA A 87 -16.66 6.06 -12.25
N GLN A 88 -17.71 5.27 -11.99
CA GLN A 88 -18.65 5.55 -10.91
C GLN A 88 -17.96 5.53 -9.55
N ASN A 89 -17.14 4.50 -9.26
CA ASN A 89 -16.40 4.42 -8.00
C ASN A 89 -15.47 5.64 -7.83
N GLN A 90 -14.69 6.01 -8.85
CA GLN A 90 -13.83 7.19 -8.81
C GLN A 90 -14.61 8.49 -8.52
N SER A 91 -15.79 8.65 -9.14
CA SER A 91 -16.68 9.79 -8.87
C SER A 91 -17.19 9.80 -7.43
N GLU A 92 -17.54 8.63 -6.88
CA GLU A 92 -17.96 8.49 -5.48
C GLU A 92 -16.82 8.80 -4.51
N LEU A 93 -15.61 8.28 -4.73
CA LEU A 93 -14.42 8.57 -3.92
C LEU A 93 -14.04 10.06 -3.98
N GLY A 94 -14.18 10.69 -5.15
CA GLY A 94 -13.95 12.12 -5.35
C GLY A 94 -14.90 13.02 -4.56
N ARG A 95 -16.09 12.53 -4.19
CA ARG A 95 -17.07 13.25 -3.37
C ARG A 95 -16.83 13.11 -1.87
N VAL A 96 -16.04 12.12 -1.45
CA VAL A 96 -15.68 11.97 -0.03
C VAL A 96 -14.70 13.07 0.34
N ALA A 97 -15.09 13.92 1.30
CA ALA A 97 -14.24 14.98 1.81
C ALA A 97 -14.07 14.82 3.32
N ASN A 98 -12.82 14.96 3.80
CA ASN A 98 -12.59 15.26 5.20
C ASN A 98 -12.84 16.76 5.40
N THR A 99 -13.92 17.11 6.10
CA THR A 99 -14.28 18.50 6.37
C THR A 99 -13.52 19.08 7.55
N TYR A 100 -12.80 18.24 8.31
CA TYR A 100 -12.00 18.73 9.43
C TYR A 100 -10.82 19.56 8.95
N LYS A 101 -10.73 20.75 9.52
CA LYS A 101 -9.55 21.60 9.46
C LYS A 101 -8.96 21.67 10.85
N SER A 102 -7.65 21.48 10.93
CA SER A 102 -6.91 21.62 12.16
C SER A 102 -5.70 22.52 11.92
N ALA A 103 -5.51 23.50 12.79
CA ALA A 103 -4.27 24.27 12.81
C ALA A 103 -3.18 23.37 13.38
N VAL A 104 -2.06 23.25 12.68
CA VAL A 104 -0.89 22.45 13.12
C VAL A 104 -1.24 21.04 13.62
N LEU A 105 -2.22 20.39 12.98
CA LEU A 105 -2.69 19.03 13.29
C LEU A 105 -3.13 18.81 14.75
N GLU A 106 -3.56 19.86 15.45
CA GLU A 106 -4.13 19.77 16.79
C GLU A 106 -5.31 18.78 16.86
N GLY A 107 -5.21 17.84 17.80
CA GLY A 107 -6.21 16.79 18.04
C GLY A 107 -6.25 15.69 16.96
N VAL A 108 -5.30 15.68 16.02
CA VAL A 108 -5.07 14.56 15.11
C VAL A 108 -4.26 13.48 15.82
N VAL A 109 -4.59 12.22 15.55
CA VAL A 109 -3.83 11.06 16.02
C VAL A 109 -3.37 10.25 14.83
N VAL A 110 -2.05 10.05 14.71
CA VAL A 110 -1.44 9.25 13.64
C VAL A 110 -0.98 7.92 14.22
N ILE A 111 -1.44 6.82 13.63
CA ILE A 111 -1.00 5.47 13.94
C ILE A 111 -0.08 5.03 12.80
N LEU A 112 1.22 4.88 13.11
CA LEU A 112 2.24 4.43 12.17
C LEU A 112 2.51 2.94 12.36
N ASP A 113 2.52 2.20 11.26
CA ASP A 113 2.84 0.78 11.21
C ASP A 113 4.07 0.55 10.33
N PRO A 114 5.29 0.55 10.90
CA PRO A 114 6.46 0.15 10.13
C PRO A 114 6.37 -1.34 9.81
N GLY A 115 6.39 -1.70 8.52
CA GLY A 115 6.27 -3.09 8.08
C GLY A 115 7.38 -4.01 8.56
N HIS A 116 7.11 -5.32 8.56
CA HIS A 116 8.09 -6.38 8.86
C HIS A 116 8.72 -6.27 10.26
N GLY A 117 9.83 -6.97 10.49
CA GLY A 117 10.58 -6.97 11.75
C GLY A 117 10.84 -8.38 12.27
N GLY A 118 11.85 -8.51 13.13
CA GLY A 118 12.21 -9.80 13.72
C GLY A 118 12.70 -10.79 12.67
N LEU A 119 12.04 -11.93 12.48
CA LEU A 119 12.41 -12.91 11.46
C LEU A 119 11.98 -12.49 10.05
N ASP A 120 10.89 -11.74 9.92
CA ASP A 120 10.47 -11.18 8.66
C ASP A 120 11.28 -9.91 8.36
N ARG A 121 12.09 -9.96 7.30
CA ARG A 121 12.95 -8.82 6.91
C ARG A 121 12.33 -7.93 5.85
N GLY A 122 11.21 -8.35 5.26
CA GLY A 122 10.73 -7.80 4.01
C GLY A 122 11.76 -7.93 2.89
N ALA A 123 11.75 -6.98 1.97
CA ALA A 123 12.70 -6.91 0.87
C ALA A 123 14.15 -6.75 1.37
N MET A 124 15.07 -7.47 0.71
CA MET A 124 16.50 -7.44 1.02
C MET A 124 17.32 -7.32 -0.26
N ALA A 125 18.14 -6.28 -0.36
CA ALA A 125 19.03 -6.08 -1.50
C ALA A 125 20.29 -5.30 -1.08
N HIS A 126 21.47 -5.70 -1.57
CA HIS A 126 22.72 -4.94 -1.40
C HIS A 126 23.09 -4.54 0.06
N GLY A 127 22.69 -5.34 1.04
CA GLY A 127 22.90 -5.03 2.46
C GLY A 127 21.99 -3.92 2.99
N VAL A 128 20.78 -3.81 2.41
CA VAL A 128 19.64 -3.03 2.87
C VAL A 128 18.52 -4.02 3.19
N TRP A 129 17.77 -3.75 4.26
CA TRP A 129 16.64 -4.54 4.72
C TRP A 129 15.46 -3.61 4.94
N GLU A 130 14.31 -3.98 4.39
CA GLU A 130 13.09 -3.20 4.47
C GLU A 130 12.75 -2.88 5.93
N ASP A 131 12.72 -3.90 6.79
CA ASP A 131 12.38 -3.78 8.22
C ASP A 131 13.14 -2.66 8.95
N SER A 132 14.44 -2.52 8.67
CA SER A 132 15.31 -1.50 9.24
C SER A 132 14.95 -0.09 8.78
N TYR A 133 14.75 0.09 7.48
CA TYR A 133 14.56 1.42 6.88
C TYR A 133 13.15 1.94 7.12
N VAL A 134 12.13 1.10 7.02
CA VAL A 134 10.74 1.52 7.28
C VAL A 134 10.54 1.88 8.75
N TYR A 135 11.22 1.17 9.66
CA TYR A 135 11.23 1.54 11.08
C TYR A 135 11.92 2.88 11.34
N ASP A 136 13.09 3.11 10.73
CA ASP A 136 13.80 4.38 10.85
C ASP A 136 12.98 5.55 10.29
N ILE A 137 12.35 5.37 9.12
CA ILE A 137 11.43 6.34 8.52
C ILE A 137 10.25 6.62 9.47
N ALA A 138 9.63 5.59 10.05
CA ALA A 138 8.54 5.77 11.01
C ALA A 138 8.98 6.57 12.25
N CYS A 139 10.20 6.32 12.76
CA CYS A 139 10.76 7.10 13.88
C CYS A 139 11.01 8.56 13.49
N ARG A 140 11.55 8.82 12.29
CA ARG A 140 11.75 10.20 11.77
C ARG A 140 10.43 10.92 11.58
N MET A 141 9.43 10.25 11.02
CA MET A 141 8.08 10.78 10.88
C MET A 141 7.53 11.13 12.26
N ARG A 142 7.57 10.20 13.22
CA ARG A 142 7.14 10.46 14.60
C ARG A 142 7.82 11.69 15.18
N ASP A 143 9.15 11.78 15.11
CA ASP A 143 9.90 12.90 15.68
C ASP A 143 9.50 14.23 15.01
N ILE A 144 9.38 14.28 13.68
CA ILE A 144 8.97 15.49 12.96
C ILE A 144 7.55 15.91 13.35
N LEU A 145 6.62 14.95 13.38
CA LEU A 145 5.21 15.16 13.72
C LEU A 145 5.09 15.69 15.16
N GLU A 146 5.67 14.99 16.14
CA GLU A 146 5.62 15.39 17.56
C GLU A 146 6.37 16.71 17.85
N MET A 147 7.43 17.04 17.10
CA MET A 147 8.17 18.31 17.31
C MET A 147 7.54 19.51 16.62
N ARG A 148 6.89 19.32 15.46
CA ARG A 148 6.43 20.44 14.61
C ARG A 148 4.94 20.69 14.68
N THR A 149 4.18 19.79 15.28
CA THR A 149 2.73 19.86 15.30
C THR A 149 2.20 19.57 16.72
N LYS A 150 0.88 19.53 16.87
CA LYS A 150 0.19 19.15 18.11
C LYS A 150 -0.50 17.79 18.02
N GLU A 151 -0.06 16.94 17.10
CA GLU A 151 -0.63 15.61 16.94
C GLU A 151 -0.07 14.61 17.95
N ARG A 152 -0.80 13.52 18.16
CA ARG A 152 -0.34 12.37 18.93
C ARG A 152 0.06 11.27 17.96
N VAL A 153 1.26 10.71 18.12
CA VAL A 153 1.72 9.58 17.29
C VAL A 153 1.72 8.29 18.12
N LEU A 154 1.16 7.22 17.55
CA LEU A 154 1.18 5.87 18.09
C LEU A 154 1.88 4.96 17.08
N LEU A 155 2.68 4.00 17.55
CA LEU A 155 3.28 2.98 16.70
C LEU A 155 2.68 1.62 17.03
N THR A 156 2.62 0.72 16.04
CA THR A 156 2.25 -0.69 16.24
C THR A 156 3.43 -1.56 16.68
N MET A 157 4.66 -1.11 16.44
CA MET A 157 5.89 -1.86 16.64
C MET A 157 6.97 -1.02 17.33
N LEU A 158 7.86 -1.69 18.06
CA LEU A 158 9.05 -1.12 18.69
C LEU A 158 10.26 -2.03 18.44
N VAL A 159 11.43 -1.43 18.30
CA VAL A 159 12.71 -2.13 18.45
C VAL A 159 13.28 -1.74 19.81
N PRO A 160 13.16 -2.59 20.85
CA PRO A 160 13.44 -2.19 22.24
C PRO A 160 14.85 -1.64 22.44
N GLU A 161 15.85 -2.18 21.75
CA GLU A 161 17.23 -1.70 21.83
C GLU A 161 17.44 -0.30 21.23
N LEU A 162 16.57 0.14 20.32
CA LEU A 162 16.64 1.45 19.68
C LEU A 162 15.68 2.46 20.32
N GLY A 163 14.58 1.99 20.91
CA GLY A 163 13.44 2.86 21.20
C GLY A 163 12.90 3.48 19.92
N TYR A 164 12.29 4.65 20.01
CA TYR A 164 11.80 5.42 18.85
C TYR A 164 12.86 6.35 18.24
N ARG A 165 14.15 6.03 18.38
CA ARG A 165 15.23 6.94 17.98
C ARG A 165 15.62 6.71 16.51
N PRO A 166 15.58 7.74 15.64
CA PRO A 166 16.19 7.68 14.32
C PRO A 166 17.69 7.41 14.35
N LEU A 167 18.19 6.68 13.38
CA LEU A 167 19.59 6.35 13.21
C LEU A 167 20.19 7.16 12.07
N ASP A 168 21.12 8.05 12.39
CA ASP A 168 21.89 8.80 11.40
C ASP A 168 23.10 7.99 10.90
N LYS A 169 22.81 6.96 10.09
CA LYS A 169 23.81 6.04 9.52
C LYS A 169 23.51 5.77 8.05
N SER A 170 24.56 5.63 7.25
CA SER A 170 24.46 5.31 5.82
C SER A 170 23.97 3.89 5.53
N LYS A 171 24.09 2.97 6.49
CA LYS A 171 23.53 1.61 6.42
C LYS A 171 22.98 1.21 7.77
N LEU A 172 21.76 0.66 7.74
CA LEU A 172 21.08 0.16 8.92
C LEU A 172 21.26 -1.36 9.05
N LYS A 173 21.22 -1.85 10.29
CA LYS A 173 21.29 -3.28 10.60
C LYS A 173 19.87 -3.83 10.75
N PRO A 174 19.62 -5.11 10.38
CA PRO A 174 18.32 -5.75 10.54
C PRO A 174 17.76 -5.61 11.97
N ASN A 175 16.47 -5.33 12.09
CA ASN A 175 15.78 -5.17 13.37
C ASN A 175 15.44 -6.54 13.97
N LYS A 176 16.45 -7.20 14.55
CA LYS A 176 16.31 -8.57 15.11
C LYS A 176 15.41 -8.64 16.35
N GLY A 177 15.39 -7.59 17.17
CA GLY A 177 14.63 -7.53 18.42
C GLY A 177 13.24 -6.91 18.29
N ALA A 178 12.73 -6.71 17.07
CA ALA A 178 11.47 -6.03 16.87
C ALA A 178 10.29 -6.78 17.53
N VAL A 179 9.35 -6.01 18.09
CA VAL A 179 8.16 -6.51 18.75
C VAL A 179 6.91 -5.73 18.33
N VAL A 180 5.80 -6.43 18.10
CA VAL A 180 4.49 -5.79 17.97
C VAL A 180 3.96 -5.48 19.37
N LEU A 181 3.45 -4.27 19.58
CA LEU A 181 3.06 -3.71 20.88
C LEU A 181 1.70 -4.22 21.40
N THR A 182 1.34 -5.46 21.07
CA THR A 182 0.20 -6.18 21.69
C THR A 182 0.44 -6.44 23.17
N HIS A 183 -0.52 -6.96 23.92
CA HIS A 183 -0.32 -7.32 25.34
C HIS A 183 -0.60 -8.81 25.58
N PRO A 184 0.42 -9.64 25.90
CA PRO A 184 1.85 -9.28 25.97
C PRO A 184 2.44 -8.89 24.60
N TRP A 185 3.61 -8.26 24.58
CA TRP A 185 4.29 -7.94 23.32
C TRP A 185 4.50 -9.21 22.49
N PHE A 186 4.15 -9.18 21.20
CA PHE A 186 4.42 -10.28 20.29
C PHE A 186 5.87 -10.17 19.82
N ASN A 187 6.67 -11.16 20.20
CA ASN A 187 8.06 -11.22 19.77
C ASN A 187 8.14 -11.75 18.33
N GLN A 188 8.65 -10.92 17.42
CA GLN A 188 8.80 -11.25 16.00
C GLN A 188 9.99 -12.18 15.74
N THR A 189 10.68 -12.68 16.77
CA THR A 189 11.62 -13.80 16.66
C THR A 189 10.96 -15.17 16.71
N SER A 190 9.64 -15.22 16.93
CA SER A 190 8.89 -16.49 16.98
C SER A 190 8.69 -17.03 15.56
N SER A 191 8.86 -18.34 15.35
CA SER A 191 8.50 -19.02 14.09
C SER A 191 6.99 -19.09 13.82
N VAL A 192 6.18 -18.44 14.68
CA VAL A 192 4.75 -18.26 14.46
C VAL A 192 4.57 -17.49 13.15
N GLU A 193 3.74 -18.06 12.26
CA GLU A 193 3.49 -17.63 10.88
C GLU A 193 3.35 -16.10 10.75
N THR A 194 4.05 -15.49 9.78
CA THR A 194 3.99 -14.04 9.44
C THR A 194 2.56 -13.49 9.38
N LYS A 195 1.61 -14.32 8.98
CA LYS A 195 0.17 -14.02 8.99
C LYS A 195 -0.37 -13.62 10.38
N VAL A 196 0.06 -14.28 11.45
CA VAL A 196 -0.35 -13.97 12.81
C VAL A 196 0.13 -12.57 13.19
N GLU A 197 1.39 -12.24 12.88
CA GLU A 197 1.96 -10.93 13.16
C GLU A 197 1.18 -9.80 12.49
N VAL A 198 0.92 -9.92 11.18
CA VAL A 198 0.15 -8.92 10.42
C VAL A 198 -1.25 -8.74 11.01
N ASN A 199 -1.91 -9.85 11.36
CA ASN A 199 -3.22 -9.82 12.01
C ASN A 199 -3.14 -9.13 13.39
N LEU A 200 -2.09 -9.35 14.17
CA LEU A 200 -1.92 -8.73 15.48
C LEU A 200 -1.69 -7.22 15.38
N ARG A 201 -0.95 -6.74 14.37
CA ARG A 201 -0.84 -5.29 14.08
C ARG A 201 -2.19 -4.68 13.76
N TRP A 202 -3.01 -5.38 12.97
CA TRP A 202 -4.38 -4.97 12.68
C TRP A 202 -5.25 -4.92 13.95
N HIS A 203 -5.20 -5.94 14.80
CA HIS A 203 -5.94 -5.94 16.09
C HIS A 203 -5.49 -4.82 17.02
N LEU A 204 -4.18 -4.57 17.10
CA LEU A 204 -3.61 -3.49 17.90
C LEU A 204 -4.04 -2.10 17.40
N ALA A 205 -3.97 -1.86 16.09
CA ALA A 205 -4.41 -0.59 15.50
C ALA A 205 -5.90 -0.32 15.74
N ASN A 206 -6.75 -1.36 15.64
CA ASN A 206 -8.17 -1.23 15.96
C ASN A 206 -8.40 -1.01 17.47
N GLN A 207 -7.66 -1.68 18.35
CA GLN A 207 -7.73 -1.42 19.79
C GLN A 207 -7.34 0.03 20.12
N TYR A 208 -6.30 0.58 19.47
CA TYR A 208 -5.96 2.00 19.59
C TYR A 208 -7.11 2.88 19.15
N PHE A 209 -7.68 2.62 17.97
CA PHE A 209 -8.82 3.39 17.46
C PHE A 209 -10.02 3.38 18.43
N GLU A 210 -10.42 2.21 18.94
CA GLU A 210 -11.53 2.11 19.91
C GLU A 210 -11.23 2.82 21.23
N ARG A 211 -9.99 2.74 21.71
CA ARG A 211 -9.57 3.47 22.90
C ARG A 211 -9.65 4.98 22.67
N LEU A 212 -9.16 5.48 21.54
CA LEU A 212 -9.22 6.89 21.17
C LEU A 212 -10.67 7.39 21.09
N GLN A 213 -11.58 6.58 20.55
CA GLN A 213 -13.01 6.91 20.55
C GLN A 213 -13.58 7.04 21.97
N LYS A 214 -13.21 6.13 22.89
CA LYS A 214 -13.60 6.20 24.31
C LYS A 214 -13.00 7.40 25.03
N GLU A 215 -11.81 7.85 24.60
CA GLU A 215 -11.16 9.09 25.06
C GLU A 215 -11.79 10.36 24.45
N GLY A 216 -12.77 10.23 23.55
CA GLY A 216 -13.48 11.35 22.92
C GLY A 216 -12.82 11.89 21.65
N VAL A 217 -11.82 11.20 21.09
CA VAL A 217 -11.21 11.58 19.81
C VAL A 217 -12.19 11.27 18.68
N ASP A 218 -12.45 12.26 17.82
CA ASP A 218 -13.28 12.05 16.64
C ASP A 218 -12.59 11.05 15.68
N PRO A 219 -13.26 9.96 15.26
CA PRO A 219 -12.76 9.02 14.26
C PRO A 219 -12.14 9.64 13.01
N GLN A 220 -12.65 10.79 12.56
CA GLN A 220 -12.16 11.49 11.36
C GLN A 220 -10.82 12.19 11.55
N ARG A 221 -10.32 12.21 12.80
CA ARG A 221 -9.01 12.74 13.18
C ARG A 221 -7.98 11.65 13.46
N VAL A 222 -8.33 10.38 13.25
CA VAL A 222 -7.40 9.26 13.37
C VAL A 222 -6.97 8.81 11.97
N VAL A 223 -5.66 8.78 11.74
CA VAL A 223 -5.06 8.30 10.50
C VAL A 223 -4.22 7.08 10.80
N PHE A 224 -4.39 6.00 10.05
CA PHE A 224 -3.51 4.84 10.07
C PHE A 224 -2.66 4.85 8.79
N THR A 225 -1.36 4.58 8.92
CA THR A 225 -0.45 4.49 7.77
C THR A 225 0.57 3.39 8.00
N SER A 226 0.56 2.38 7.12
CA SER A 226 1.63 1.38 7.06
C SER A 226 2.71 1.85 6.10
N ILE A 227 3.98 1.62 6.46
CA ILE A 227 5.15 2.07 5.71
C ILE A 227 5.94 0.83 5.26
N HIS A 228 6.17 0.75 3.95
CA HIS A 228 6.84 -0.37 3.29
C HIS A 228 7.89 0.16 2.29
N ALA A 229 8.83 -0.71 1.94
CA ALA A 229 9.81 -0.49 0.89
C ALA A 229 9.86 -1.72 -0.03
N ASP A 230 8.91 -1.77 -0.96
CA ASP A 230 8.69 -2.92 -1.84
C ASP A 230 9.88 -3.21 -2.77
N SER A 231 10.01 -4.48 -3.15
CA SER A 231 10.92 -4.93 -4.22
C SER A 231 10.11 -5.41 -5.42
N LEU A 232 9.89 -4.52 -6.39
CA LEU A 232 9.11 -4.75 -7.60
C LEU A 232 10.01 -4.97 -8.84
N HIS A 233 9.43 -5.06 -10.04
CA HIS A 233 10.19 -5.17 -11.28
C HIS A 233 11.25 -4.03 -11.39
N PRO A 234 12.51 -4.31 -11.79
CA PRO A 234 13.61 -3.32 -11.77
C PRO A 234 13.41 -2.06 -12.63
N SER A 235 12.42 -2.06 -13.53
CA SER A 235 12.04 -0.87 -14.29
C SER A 235 11.21 0.13 -13.49
N LEU A 236 10.80 -0.23 -12.26
CA LEU A 236 9.98 0.59 -11.39
C LEU A 236 10.83 1.25 -10.30
N ARG A 237 10.49 2.49 -10.01
CA ARG A 237 11.02 3.31 -8.92
C ARG A 237 9.96 4.33 -8.52
N GLY A 238 10.16 4.98 -7.38
CA GLY A 238 9.24 6.00 -6.86
C GLY A 238 8.34 5.45 -5.75
N SER A 239 7.33 6.23 -5.41
CA SER A 239 6.41 5.93 -4.31
C SER A 239 5.09 5.34 -4.81
N MET A 240 4.48 4.46 -4.02
CA MET A 240 3.17 3.89 -4.29
C MET A 240 2.30 3.92 -3.03
N PHE A 241 0.99 4.15 -3.21
CA PHE A 241 0.03 4.16 -2.12
C PHE A 241 -1.03 3.07 -2.34
N TYR A 242 -1.08 2.11 -1.42
CA TYR A 242 -2.08 1.06 -1.43
C TYR A 242 -3.30 1.50 -0.61
N ILE A 243 -4.47 1.50 -1.25
CA ILE A 243 -5.73 1.87 -0.62
C ILE A 243 -6.60 0.62 -0.51
N PRO A 244 -7.12 0.27 0.69
CA PRO A 244 -8.03 -0.85 0.86
C PRO A 244 -9.38 -0.58 0.16
N GLY A 245 -9.50 -0.99 -1.10
CA GLY A 245 -10.72 -0.81 -1.87
C GLY A 245 -11.87 -1.66 -1.32
N THR A 246 -13.08 -1.12 -1.31
CA THR A 246 -14.27 -1.74 -0.72
C THR A 246 -14.57 -3.11 -1.32
N GLY A 247 -14.35 -3.28 -2.63
CA GLY A 247 -14.55 -4.56 -3.33
C GLY A 247 -13.47 -5.61 -3.10
N TYR A 248 -12.35 -5.26 -2.45
CA TYR A 248 -11.18 -6.13 -2.30
C TYR A 248 -10.93 -6.57 -0.84
N ARG A 249 -11.80 -6.18 0.09
CA ARG A 249 -11.72 -6.59 1.50
C ARG A 249 -13.04 -7.12 2.03
N PRO A 250 -13.03 -8.14 2.89
CA PRO A 250 -14.24 -8.65 3.49
C PRO A 250 -14.79 -7.64 4.51
N ALA A 251 -16.12 -7.55 4.59
CA ALA A 251 -16.80 -6.72 5.60
C ALA A 251 -16.58 -7.22 7.03
N ARG A 252 -16.25 -8.52 7.19
CA ARG A 252 -15.98 -9.17 8.47
C ARG A 252 -14.59 -9.76 8.47
N TRP A 253 -13.83 -9.51 9.53
CA TRP A 253 -12.56 -10.19 9.77
C TRP A 253 -12.46 -10.65 11.22
N CYS A 254 -11.99 -11.87 11.41
CA CYS A 254 -11.86 -12.51 12.72
C CYS A 254 -10.50 -13.20 12.84
N SER A 255 -9.95 -13.21 14.04
CA SER A 255 -8.82 -14.07 14.39
C SER A 255 -9.14 -14.79 15.70
N SER A 256 -8.91 -16.10 15.72
CA SER A 256 -9.21 -16.98 16.85
C SER A 256 -8.19 -18.11 16.93
N GLY A 257 -8.18 -18.81 18.07
CA GLY A 257 -7.24 -19.88 18.36
C GLY A 257 -6.04 -19.43 19.20
N GLU A 258 -5.26 -20.41 19.67
CA GLU A 258 -4.23 -20.25 20.71
C GLU A 258 -3.17 -19.18 20.36
N ASN A 259 -2.76 -19.11 19.10
CA ASN A 259 -1.77 -18.13 18.62
C ASN A 259 -2.26 -16.67 18.72
N TYR A 260 -3.58 -16.45 18.80
CA TYR A 260 -4.19 -15.12 18.87
C TYR A 260 -4.76 -14.81 20.25
N GLU A 261 -5.49 -15.75 20.86
CA GLU A 261 -6.24 -15.55 22.11
C GLU A 261 -5.35 -15.38 23.34
N ARG A 262 -4.04 -15.53 23.22
CA ARG A 262 -3.11 -15.11 24.28
C ARG A 262 -2.95 -13.59 24.40
N PHE A 263 -3.32 -12.82 23.36
CA PHE A 263 -3.18 -11.37 23.32
C PHE A 263 -4.47 -10.66 23.76
N ARG A 264 -4.32 -9.61 24.56
CA ARG A 264 -5.41 -8.79 25.11
C ARG A 264 -6.25 -8.17 24.00
N GLU A 265 -5.61 -7.72 22.93
CA GLU A 265 -6.24 -7.07 21.77
C GLU A 265 -7.28 -7.99 21.14
N VAL A 266 -6.90 -9.25 20.89
CA VAL A 266 -7.80 -10.28 20.34
C VAL A 266 -8.83 -10.71 21.37
N LYS A 267 -8.44 -10.93 22.63
CA LYS A 267 -9.38 -11.31 23.71
C LYS A 267 -10.48 -10.27 23.92
N ALA A 268 -10.14 -8.98 23.83
CA ALA A 268 -11.09 -7.90 23.98
C ALA A 268 -12.08 -7.87 22.81
N ARG A 269 -11.57 -8.05 21.58
CA ARG A 269 -12.39 -8.10 20.37
C ARG A 269 -11.71 -8.88 19.24
N GLY A 270 -12.01 -10.17 19.16
CA GLY A 270 -11.41 -11.06 18.15
C GLY A 270 -12.00 -10.92 16.75
N CYS A 271 -13.10 -10.17 16.60
CA CYS A 271 -13.80 -9.97 15.34
C CYS A 271 -14.24 -8.52 15.15
N TYR A 272 -14.01 -8.00 13.96
CA TYR A 272 -14.51 -6.70 13.52
C TYR A 272 -15.43 -6.87 12.33
N GLN A 273 -16.46 -6.02 12.30
CA GLN A 273 -17.46 -5.96 11.25
C GLN A 273 -17.60 -4.51 10.84
N LEU A 274 -17.44 -4.24 9.55
CA LEU A 274 -17.70 -2.96 8.93
C LEU A 274 -18.96 -3.07 8.07
N THR A 275 -19.71 -1.97 7.99
CA THR A 275 -20.76 -1.78 7.01
C THR A 275 -20.15 -1.36 5.66
N GLU A 276 -20.88 -1.56 4.57
CA GLU A 276 -20.46 -1.08 3.25
C GLU A 276 -20.24 0.44 3.23
N LYS A 277 -21.08 1.19 3.96
CA LYS A 277 -20.95 2.65 4.11
C LYS A 277 -19.63 3.05 4.77
N GLU A 278 -19.21 2.34 5.83
CA GLU A 278 -17.94 2.59 6.50
C GLU A 278 -16.76 2.22 5.60
N MET A 279 -16.83 1.11 4.87
CA MET A 279 -15.78 0.71 3.94
C MET A 279 -15.59 1.72 2.80
N LYS A 280 -16.69 2.16 2.16
CA LYS A 280 -16.66 3.19 1.11
C LYS A 280 -16.12 4.52 1.61
N ARG A 281 -16.53 4.93 2.81
CA ARG A 281 -16.03 6.15 3.44
C ARG A 281 -14.53 6.06 3.73
N SER A 282 -14.07 4.93 4.27
CA SER A 282 -12.65 4.68 4.55
C SER A 282 -11.82 4.68 3.27
N GLU A 283 -12.31 4.06 2.19
CA GLU A 283 -11.66 4.07 0.88
C GLU A 283 -11.54 5.50 0.34
N GLY A 284 -12.62 6.28 0.35
CA GLY A 284 -12.62 7.65 -0.14
C GLY A 284 -11.68 8.58 0.64
N LEU A 285 -11.68 8.49 1.97
CA LEU A 285 -10.75 9.28 2.80
C LEU A 285 -9.29 8.91 2.54
N SER A 286 -8.99 7.61 2.40
CA SER A 286 -7.64 7.12 2.10
C SER A 286 -7.19 7.53 0.70
N PHE A 287 -8.11 7.53 -0.28
CA PHE A 287 -7.85 8.00 -1.63
C PHE A 287 -7.49 9.49 -1.67
N GLN A 288 -8.26 10.34 -1.00
CA GLN A 288 -7.94 11.77 -0.90
C GLN A 288 -6.60 12.00 -0.19
N PHE A 289 -6.31 11.21 0.86
CA PHE A 289 -5.04 11.31 1.57
C PHE A 289 -3.85 10.92 0.68
N ALA A 290 -3.94 9.80 -0.02
CA ALA A 290 -2.91 9.34 -0.96
C ALA A 290 -2.65 10.37 -2.07
N ARG A 291 -3.69 10.98 -2.65
CA ARG A 291 -3.55 12.04 -3.67
C ARG A 291 -2.82 13.28 -3.15
N ASN A 292 -3.06 13.65 -1.90
CA ASN A 292 -2.34 14.77 -1.27
C ASN A 292 -0.87 14.42 -1.02
N LEU A 293 -0.57 13.19 -0.60
CA LEU A 293 0.81 12.72 -0.43
C LEU A 293 1.56 12.65 -1.76
N GLU A 294 0.94 12.12 -2.80
CA GLU A 294 1.48 12.08 -4.16
C GLU A 294 1.84 13.50 -4.66
N GLY A 295 0.92 14.46 -4.49
CA GLY A 295 1.18 15.86 -4.83
C GLY A 295 2.34 16.45 -4.04
N ALA A 296 2.38 16.24 -2.72
CA ALA A 296 3.47 16.72 -1.87
C ALA A 296 4.82 16.08 -2.20
N PHE A 297 4.83 14.82 -2.63
CA PHE A 297 6.05 14.12 -3.06
C PHE A 297 6.57 14.68 -4.37
N SER A 298 5.70 14.89 -5.36
CA SER A 298 6.08 15.51 -6.64
C SER A 298 6.58 16.95 -6.44
N ASP A 299 5.89 17.76 -5.63
CA ASP A 299 6.33 19.12 -5.28
C ASP A 299 7.70 19.12 -4.56
N GLY A 300 8.01 18.03 -3.85
CA GLY A 300 9.29 17.78 -3.19
C GLY A 300 10.37 17.14 -4.08
N GLY A 301 10.06 16.79 -5.33
CA GLY A 301 10.97 16.10 -6.25
C GLY A 301 11.23 14.63 -5.92
N LEU A 302 10.22 13.93 -5.40
CA LEU A 302 10.26 12.51 -4.98
C LEU A 302 9.44 11.58 -5.90
N ASP A 303 9.16 12.01 -7.12
CA ASP A 303 8.42 11.32 -8.19
C ASP A 303 9.28 10.40 -9.10
#